data_AF-A0A1G8Q386-F1
#
_entry.id   AF-A0A1G8Q386-F1
#
_cell.length_a   1.000
_cell.length_b   1.000
_cell.length_c   1.000
_cell.angle_alpha   90.00
_cell.angle_beta   90.00
_cell.angle_gamma   90.00
#
_symmetry.space_group_name_H-M   'P 1'
#
loop_
_entity.id
_entity.type
_entity.pdbx_description
1 polymer ?
#
loop_
_entity_poly.entity_id
_entity_poly.type
_entity_poly.pdbx_seq_one_letter_code
_entity_poly.pdbx_strand_id
1 'polypeptide(L)'
;RFASLGDARAFINEFVDWYNHHHQHSGIGFHTPANVHYGFADAVAMKRSQTLAAARNKHPHRFSTATDPKILALPGPAWINQPTETAGETAA
;
A
#
# COMPACT_ATOMS: atom_id res chain seq x y z
N ARG A 1 1.64 30.19 1.81
CA ARG A 1 0.56 30.57 0.86
C ARG A 1 1.14 30.44 -0.54
N PHE A 2 0.37 29.92 -1.50
CA PHE A 2 0.78 29.90 -2.90
C PHE A 2 0.71 31.30 -3.51
N ALA A 3 1.59 31.60 -4.47
CA ALA A 3 1.62 32.91 -5.14
C ALA A 3 0.44 33.10 -6.10
N SER A 4 -0.07 32.00 -6.68
CA SER A 4 -1.24 31.99 -7.55
C SER A 4 -2.06 30.69 -7.43
N LEU A 5 -3.25 30.68 -8.04
CA LEU A 5 -4.02 29.45 -8.22
C LEU A 5 -3.28 28.44 -9.11
N GLY A 6 -2.49 28.91 -10.09
CA GLY A 6 -1.67 28.06 -10.95
C GLY A 6 -0.64 27.28 -10.14
N ASP A 7 0.07 27.96 -9.24
CA ASP A 7 1.08 27.33 -8.37
C ASP A 7 0.45 26.32 -7.42
N ALA A 8 -0.72 26.66 -6.87
CA ALA A 8 -1.48 25.73 -6.02
C ALA A 8 -1.87 24.45 -6.77
N ARG A 9 -2.30 24.58 -8.03
CA ARG A 9 -2.67 23.44 -8.90
C ARG A 9 -1.46 22.60 -9.29
N ALA A 10 -0.35 23.24 -9.62
CA ALA A 10 0.89 22.53 -9.95
C ALA A 10 1.36 21.68 -8.75
N PHE A 11 1.37 22.28 -7.55
CA PHE A 11 1.73 21.58 -6.32
C PHE A 11 0.81 20.38 -6.05
N ILE A 12 -0.52 20.57 -6.09
CA ILE A 12 -1.43 19.47 -5.73
C ILE A 12 -1.37 18.33 -6.76
N ASN A 13 -1.16 18.64 -8.04
CA ASN A 13 -1.01 17.61 -9.07
C ASN A 13 0.24 16.74 -8.83
N GLU A 14 1.39 17.37 -8.56
CA GLU A 14 2.62 16.65 -8.23
C GLU A 14 2.48 15.85 -6.94
N PHE A 15 1.89 16.46 -5.91
CA PHE A 15 1.66 15.80 -4.64
C PHE A 15 0.78 14.56 -4.79
N VAL A 16 -0.32 14.64 -5.54
CA VAL A 16 -1.26 13.51 -5.70
C VAL A 16 -0.60 12.36 -6.48
N ASP A 17 0.16 12.68 -7.53
CA ASP A 17 0.94 11.66 -8.25
C ASP A 17 1.95 10.96 -7.33
N TRP A 18 2.74 11.74 -6.59
CA TRP A 18 3.70 11.20 -5.63
C TRP A 18 3.01 10.38 -4.54
N TYR A 19 1.94 10.89 -3.94
CA TYR A 19 1.18 10.24 -2.88
C TYR A 19 0.64 8.88 -3.31
N ASN A 20 0.09 8.80 -4.53
CA ASN A 20 -0.58 7.61 -5.04
C ASN A 20 0.39 6.57 -5.62
N HIS A 21 1.49 7.00 -6.24
CA HIS A 21 2.35 6.10 -7.03
C HIS A 21 3.74 5.89 -6.44
N HIS A 22 4.21 6.77 -5.57
CA HIS A 22 5.60 6.77 -5.11
C HIS A 22 5.74 6.63 -3.59
N HIS A 23 4.88 7.30 -2.82
CA HIS A 23 4.93 7.27 -1.37
C HIS A 23 4.43 5.94 -0.81
N GLN A 24 5.25 5.27 -0.02
CA GLN A 24 4.91 4.01 0.65
C GLN A 24 4.31 4.32 2.02
N HIS A 25 3.08 3.87 2.23
CA HIS A 25 2.31 4.19 3.43
C HIS A 25 2.35 3.04 4.42
N SER A 26 2.90 3.27 5.62
CA SER A 26 3.01 2.25 6.67
C SER A 26 1.64 1.69 7.10
N GLY A 27 0.59 2.51 7.05
CA GLY A 27 -0.78 2.10 7.37
C GLY A 27 -1.37 1.05 6.43
N ILE A 28 -0.75 0.83 5.26
CA ILE A 28 -1.15 -0.20 4.28
C ILE A 28 0.05 -1.07 3.91
N GLY A 29 0.84 -1.52 4.89
CA GLY A 29 1.92 -2.47 4.61
C GLY A 29 3.09 -1.90 3.80
N PHE A 30 3.30 -0.57 3.83
CA PHE A 30 4.22 0.15 2.93
C PHE A 30 3.87 -0.02 1.44
N HIS A 31 2.62 -0.32 1.09
CA HIS A 31 2.15 -0.21 -0.28
C HIS A 31 1.93 1.26 -0.67
N THR A 32 1.94 1.55 -1.96
CA THR A 32 1.41 2.80 -2.50
C THR A 32 -0.12 2.64 -2.63
N PRO A 33 -0.91 3.72 -2.58
CA PRO A 33 -2.34 3.65 -2.82
C PRO A 33 -2.67 2.99 -4.16
N ALA A 34 -1.89 3.27 -5.20
CA ALA A 34 -2.05 2.62 -6.51
C ALA A 34 -1.84 1.10 -6.46
N ASN A 35 -0.87 0.59 -5.68
CA ASN A 35 -0.68 -0.85 -5.54
C ASN A 35 -1.92 -1.53 -4.95
N VAL A 36 -2.57 -0.89 -3.98
CA VAL A 36 -3.78 -1.44 -3.37
C VAL A 36 -4.96 -1.29 -4.32
N HIS A 37 -5.16 -0.11 -4.89
CA HIS A 37 -6.29 0.20 -5.77
C HIS A 37 -6.35 -0.68 -7.01
N TYR A 38 -5.21 -0.90 -7.66
CA TYR A 38 -5.12 -1.73 -8.88
C TYR A 38 -4.87 -3.22 -8.60
N GLY A 39 -4.90 -3.66 -7.34
CA GLY A 39 -4.76 -5.08 -6.98
C GLY A 39 -3.34 -5.65 -7.11
N PHE A 40 -2.31 -4.80 -7.11
CA PHE A 40 -0.91 -5.23 -7.17
C PHE A 40 -0.29 -5.57 -5.80
N ALA A 41 -1.02 -5.34 -4.71
CA ALA A 41 -0.52 -5.52 -3.35
C ALA A 41 0.06 -6.93 -3.11
N ASP A 42 -0.65 -7.98 -3.49
CA ASP A 42 -0.21 -9.37 -3.27
C ASP A 42 1.09 -9.70 -3.99
N ALA A 43 1.22 -9.28 -5.26
CA ALA A 43 2.44 -9.49 -6.03
C ALA A 43 3.65 -8.77 -5.41
N VAL A 44 3.43 -7.55 -4.92
CA VAL A 44 4.48 -6.78 -4.21
C VAL A 44 4.84 -7.44 -2.88
N ALA A 45 3.85 -7.92 -2.11
CA ALA A 45 4.08 -8.63 -0.86
C ALA A 45 4.90 -9.92 -1.05
N MET A 46 4.55 -10.71 -2.06
CA MET A 46 5.30 -11.92 -2.42
C MET A 46 6.76 -11.60 -2.76
N LYS A 47 7.01 -10.58 -3.59
CA LYS A 47 8.38 -10.17 -3.95
C LYS A 47 9.19 -9.70 -2.73
N ARG A 48 8.55 -8.98 -1.80
CA ARG A 48 9.18 -8.55 -0.53
C ARG A 48 9.55 -9.73 0.33
N SER A 49 8.64 -10.70 0.50
CA SER A 49 8.90 -11.92 1.26
C SER A 49 10.09 -12.69 0.71
N GLN A 50 10.14 -12.89 -0.61
CA GLN A 50 11.27 -13.55 -1.28
C GLN A 50 12.59 -12.79 -1.07
N THR A 51 12.57 -11.47 -1.15
CA THR A 51 13.76 -10.62 -0.93
C THR A 51 14.28 -10.76 0.51
N LEU A 52 13.38 -10.73 1.50
CA LEU A 52 13.74 -10.91 2.90
C LEU A 52 14.27 -12.32 3.18
N ALA A 53 13.64 -13.35 2.62
CA ALA A 53 14.11 -14.73 2.71
C ALA A 53 15.52 -14.89 2.13
N ALA A 54 15.79 -14.32 0.95
CA ALA A 54 17.11 -14.33 0.35
C ALA A 54 18.17 -13.63 1.21
N ALA A 55 17.82 -12.47 1.79
CA ALA A 55 18.72 -11.74 2.70
C ALA A 55 19.03 -12.54 3.98
N ARG A 56 18.02 -13.20 4.57
CA ARG A 56 18.18 -14.08 5.73
C ARG A 56 19.11 -15.25 5.43
N ASN A 57 18.90 -15.93 4.30
CA ASN A 57 19.73 -17.05 3.88
C ASN A 57 21.19 -16.64 3.67
N LYS A 58 21.43 -15.45 3.11
CA LYS A 58 22.78 -14.94 2.87
C LYS A 58 23.51 -14.52 4.16
N HIS A 59 22.77 -14.02 5.16
CA HIS A 59 23.34 -13.46 6.38
C HIS A 59 22.63 -13.95 7.65
N PRO A 60 22.67 -15.26 7.96
CA PRO A 60 21.87 -15.83 9.05
C PRO A 60 22.22 -15.24 10.43
N HIS A 61 23.47 -14.81 10.66
CA HIS A 61 23.89 -14.17 11.91
C HIS A 61 23.30 -12.76 12.12
N ARG A 62 22.74 -12.12 11.08
CA ARG A 62 22.12 -10.79 11.17
C ARG A 62 20.63 -10.82 11.49
N PHE A 63 19.97 -11.96 11.33
CA PHE A 63 18.52 -12.07 11.44
C PHE A 63 18.14 -13.13 12.47
N SER A 64 17.36 -12.74 13.47
CA SER A 64 16.89 -13.64 14.53
C SER A 64 15.57 -14.33 14.21
N THR A 65 14.88 -13.95 13.13
CA THR A 65 13.57 -14.50 12.75
C THR A 65 13.50 -14.85 11.27
N ALA A 66 12.72 -15.90 10.96
CA ALA A 66 12.39 -16.31 9.59
C ALA A 66 11.08 -15.69 9.07
N THR A 67 10.26 -15.13 9.96
CA THR A 67 8.95 -14.56 9.63
C THR A 67 9.07 -13.11 9.16
N ASP A 68 8.18 -12.73 8.24
CA ASP A 68 8.14 -11.36 7.74
C ASP A 68 7.65 -10.37 8.80
N PRO A 69 8.14 -9.11 8.79
CA PRO A 69 7.72 -8.10 9.74
C PRO A 69 6.21 -7.85 9.66
N LYS A 70 5.54 -7.84 10.82
CA LYS A 70 4.08 -7.63 10.91
C LYS A 70 3.60 -6.34 10.25
N ILE A 71 4.44 -5.29 10.26
CA ILE A 71 4.13 -3.99 9.64
C ILE A 71 3.99 -4.07 8.11
N LEU A 72 4.43 -5.15 7.47
CA LEU A 72 4.27 -5.35 6.02
C LEU A 72 2.91 -5.98 5.66
N ALA A 73 2.17 -6.52 6.63
CA ALA A 73 0.85 -7.07 6.37
C ALA A 73 -0.12 -5.96 5.97
N LEU A 74 -0.85 -6.17 4.87
CA LEU A 74 -1.92 -5.28 4.47
C LEU A 74 -3.09 -5.46 5.47
N PRO A 75 -3.62 -4.38 6.07
CA PRO A 75 -4.80 -4.49 6.91
C PRO A 75 -6.01 -4.92 6.07
N GLY A 76 -7.00 -5.49 6.75
CA GLY A 76 -8.30 -5.76 6.12
C GLY A 76 -8.98 -4.49 5.60
N PRO A 77 -10.09 -4.64 4.87
CA PRO A 77 -10.87 -3.51 4.39
C PRO A 77 -11.33 -2.62 5.56
N ALA A 78 -11.35 -1.31 5.31
CA ALA A 78 -11.83 -0.29 6.24
C ALA A 78 -12.81 0.63 5.52
N TRP A 79 -13.78 1.16 6.25
CA TRP A 79 -14.84 2.01 5.70
C TRP A 79 -15.05 3.24 6.58
N ILE A 80 -15.31 4.40 5.97
CA ILE A 80 -15.87 5.56 6.69
C ILE A 80 -17.36 5.29 6.97
N ASN A 81 -18.07 4.77 5.97
CA ASN A 81 -19.45 4.30 6.07
C ASN A 81 -19.50 2.91 5.40
N GLN A 82 -19.58 1.84 6.19
CA GLN A 82 -19.67 0.48 5.64
C GLN A 82 -21.04 0.29 4.98
N PRO A 83 -21.11 -0.12 3.70
CA PRO A 83 -22.39 -0.43 3.08
C PRO A 83 -23.04 -1.59 3.84
N THR A 84 -24.35 -1.49 4.10
CA THR A 84 -25.13 -2.60 4.64
C THR A 84 -25.19 -3.69 3.58
N GLU A 85 -24.96 -4.93 3.98
CA GLU A 85 -25.18 -6.13 3.15
C GLU A 85 -26.67 -6.20 2.78
N THR A 86 -27.06 -5.50 1.72
CA THR A 86 -28.42 -5.63 1.18
C THR A 86 -28.43 -6.94 0.42
N ALA A 87 -29.23 -7.89 0.90
CA ALA A 87 -29.35 -9.22 0.31
C ALA A 87 -29.58 -9.12 -1.21
N GLY A 88 -28.60 -9.61 -1.97
CA GLY A 88 -28.62 -9.96 -3.39
C GLY A 88 -29.65 -9.25 -4.26
N GLU A 89 -29.22 -8.21 -4.96
CA GLU A 89 -29.83 -7.90 -6.25
C GLU A 89 -29.21 -8.83 -7.30
N THR A 90 -29.76 -10.04 -7.38
CA THR A 90 -29.76 -10.80 -8.63
C THR A 90 -30.80 -10.16 -9.51
N ALA A 91 -30.39 -9.48 -10.58
CA ALA A 91 -31.30 -9.03 -11.62
C ALA A 91 -30.62 -9.08 -13.00
N ALA A 92 -30.97 -10.16 -13.72
CA ALA A 92 -30.99 -10.40 -15.17
C ALA A 92 -29.76 -10.06 -16.03
#